data_AF-A0A2E9IJB8-F1
#
_entry.id   AF-A0A2E9IJB8-F1
#
_cell.length_a   1.000
_cell.length_b   1.000
_cell.length_c   1.000
_cell.angle_alpha   90.00
_cell.angle_beta   90.00
_cell.angle_gamma   90.00
#
_symmetry.space_group_name_H-M   'P 1'
#
loop_
_entity.id
_entity.type
_entity.pdbx_description
1 polymer ?
#
loop_
_entity_poly.entity_id
_entity_poly.type
_entity_poly.pdbx_seq_one_letter_code
_entity_poly.pdbx_strand_id
1 'polypeptide(L)'
;IQVTEAWLWNAATNLLYSDGEFVASTLSTHNGWLTRLDFTHPDFPGNYNTVALYVSDECAGVHEMIFLSTLVAMTEGVPQKLKIRSIVVMCSIIYVLNLVRLIMFYPIALEDCIANPNQPECLSGMWNFHTAVYEWGFLVVLITMWLIWFWRVGGPARTLDASASTDELWRLQVRKVWESKHVAMIGIALVLIAFAAFNVTTNEEAMEAKETLDVCYFSELVTSECGQAQNRWDDAIGYAWSLSALSLVVIAGTTMTIERKDEHGQWHTSLFKVRNADQEE
;
A
#
# COMPACT_ATOMS: atom_id res chain seq x y z
N ILE A 1 -7.84 16.24 -13.50
CA ILE A 1 -8.07 14.79 -13.30
C ILE A 1 -9.32 14.60 -12.43
N GLN A 2 -9.37 15.13 -11.21
CA GLN A 2 -10.59 15.05 -10.37
C GLN A 2 -11.87 15.54 -11.07
N VAL A 3 -11.84 16.72 -11.70
CA VAL A 3 -13.01 17.25 -12.43
C VAL A 3 -13.41 16.36 -13.62
N THR A 4 -12.44 15.82 -14.35
CA THR A 4 -12.72 14.94 -15.50
C THR A 4 -13.27 13.61 -15.05
N GLU A 5 -12.81 13.11 -13.92
CA GLU A 5 -13.31 11.87 -13.32
C GLU A 5 -14.70 12.05 -12.74
N ALA A 6 -14.97 13.12 -11.98
CA ALA A 6 -16.31 13.44 -11.48
C ALA A 6 -17.32 13.57 -12.64
N TRP A 7 -16.92 14.21 -13.74
CA TRP A 7 -17.74 14.31 -14.94
C TRP A 7 -18.00 12.94 -15.59
N LEU A 8 -16.96 12.12 -15.78
CA LEU A 8 -17.11 10.78 -16.37
C LEU A 8 -17.92 9.85 -15.46
N TRP A 9 -17.73 9.94 -14.15
CA TRP A 9 -18.44 9.15 -13.17
C TRP A 9 -19.93 9.50 -13.17
N ASN A 10 -20.28 10.80 -13.19
CA ASN A 10 -21.67 11.24 -13.36
C ASN A 10 -22.28 10.71 -14.67
N ALA A 11 -21.57 10.91 -15.79
CA ALA A 11 -22.06 10.50 -17.09
C ALA A 11 -22.27 8.98 -17.18
N ALA A 12 -21.32 8.19 -16.67
CA ALA A 12 -21.39 6.74 -16.66
C ALA A 12 -22.49 6.22 -15.71
N THR A 13 -22.60 6.79 -14.52
CA THR A 13 -23.64 6.42 -13.54
C THR A 13 -25.03 6.69 -14.12
N ASN A 14 -25.23 7.86 -14.72
CA ASN A 14 -26.50 8.20 -15.37
C ASN A 14 -26.76 7.38 -16.63
N LEU A 15 -25.73 6.98 -17.37
CA LEU A 15 -25.89 6.10 -18.53
C LEU A 15 -26.33 4.69 -18.13
N LEU A 16 -25.84 4.18 -17.00
CA LEU A 16 -26.06 2.80 -16.57
C LEU A 16 -27.29 2.63 -15.68
N TYR A 17 -27.61 3.62 -14.85
CA TYR A 17 -28.57 3.45 -13.75
C TYR A 17 -29.71 4.47 -13.74
N SER A 18 -29.69 5.50 -14.59
CA SER A 18 -30.87 6.34 -14.75
C SER A 18 -31.89 5.65 -15.64
N ASP A 19 -33.16 5.75 -15.28
CA ASP A 19 -34.27 5.49 -16.18
C ASP A 19 -34.92 6.83 -16.58
N GLY A 20 -35.75 6.86 -17.61
CA GLY A 20 -36.28 8.13 -18.15
C GLY A 20 -37.08 8.99 -17.15
N GLU A 21 -37.44 8.45 -15.98
CA GLU A 21 -38.16 9.11 -14.90
C GLU A 21 -37.22 9.47 -13.72
N PHE A 22 -36.10 8.76 -13.59
CA PHE A 22 -35.18 8.83 -12.47
C PHE A 22 -33.74 9.16 -12.87
N VAL A 23 -33.18 10.24 -12.30
CA VAL A 23 -31.75 10.57 -12.43
C VAL A 23 -30.98 9.89 -11.30
N ALA A 24 -30.00 9.05 -11.63
CA ALA A 24 -29.21 8.34 -10.63
C ALA A 24 -28.22 9.25 -9.88
N SER A 25 -27.66 10.26 -10.56
CA SER A 25 -26.66 11.15 -9.98
C SER A 25 -26.67 12.56 -10.56
N THR A 26 -26.39 13.54 -9.72
CA THR A 26 -26.21 14.95 -10.13
C THR A 26 -24.81 15.44 -9.80
N LEU A 27 -24.25 16.28 -10.66
CA LEU A 27 -22.91 16.86 -10.50
C LEU A 27 -23.04 18.25 -9.86
N SER A 28 -22.34 18.47 -8.76
CA SER A 28 -22.35 19.72 -8.00
C SER A 28 -20.94 20.19 -7.65
N THR A 29 -20.83 21.35 -6.99
CA THR A 29 -19.55 21.97 -6.66
C THR A 29 -19.10 21.67 -5.24
N HIS A 30 -17.81 21.41 -5.05
CA HIS A 30 -17.13 21.40 -3.77
C HIS A 30 -15.91 22.33 -3.85
N ASN A 31 -15.81 23.29 -2.92
CA ASN A 31 -14.78 24.33 -2.92
C ASN A 31 -14.64 25.09 -4.26
N GLY A 32 -15.75 25.29 -4.98
CA GLY A 32 -15.78 25.99 -6.27
C GLY A 32 -15.43 25.14 -7.51
N TRP A 33 -15.09 23.86 -7.32
CA TRP A 33 -14.79 22.92 -8.41
C TRP A 33 -15.91 21.89 -8.58
N LEU A 34 -16.17 21.46 -9.83
CA LEU A 34 -17.14 20.41 -10.15
C LEU A 34 -16.58 19.03 -9.81
N THR A 35 -16.47 18.74 -8.52
CA THR A 35 -15.89 17.49 -8.00
C THR A 35 -16.83 16.75 -7.06
N ARG A 36 -18.05 17.24 -6.84
CA ARG A 36 -19.05 16.58 -5.99
C ARG A 36 -20.10 15.88 -6.84
N LEU A 37 -20.42 14.65 -6.46
CA LEU A 37 -21.55 13.89 -6.98
C LEU A 37 -22.58 13.69 -5.87
N ASP A 38 -23.83 13.97 -6.17
CA ASP A 38 -24.94 13.65 -5.29
C ASP A 38 -25.75 12.53 -5.93
N PHE A 39 -25.66 11.33 -5.36
CA PHE A 39 -26.53 10.22 -5.72
C PHE A 39 -27.93 10.47 -5.18
N THR A 40 -28.92 10.05 -5.95
CA THR A 40 -30.33 10.19 -5.62
C THR A 40 -30.96 8.81 -5.69
N HIS A 41 -31.84 8.48 -4.73
CA HIS A 41 -32.78 7.35 -4.78
C HIS A 41 -33.78 7.45 -3.61
N PRO A 42 -35.09 7.17 -3.78
CA PRO A 42 -36.08 7.26 -2.69
C PRO A 42 -35.74 6.50 -1.41
N ASP A 43 -34.97 5.42 -1.51
CA ASP A 43 -34.58 4.57 -0.38
C ASP A 43 -33.29 5.03 0.33
N PHE A 44 -32.59 6.03 -0.21
CA PHE A 44 -31.39 6.58 0.43
C PHE A 44 -31.71 7.33 1.72
N PRO A 45 -30.80 7.29 2.71
CA PRO A 45 -31.04 7.88 4.01
C PRO A 45 -31.10 9.42 3.97
N GLY A 46 -31.89 9.99 4.89
CA GLY A 46 -31.99 11.42 5.13
C GLY A 46 -33.15 12.11 4.42
N ASN A 47 -33.42 13.36 4.80
CA ASN A 47 -34.62 14.09 4.37
C ASN A 47 -34.69 14.40 2.86
N TYR A 48 -33.57 14.27 2.15
CA TYR A 48 -33.45 14.59 0.73
C TYR A 48 -33.24 13.36 -0.15
N ASN A 49 -33.20 12.15 0.43
CA ASN A 49 -33.00 10.91 -0.31
C ASN A 49 -31.73 10.97 -1.20
N THR A 50 -30.68 11.60 -0.66
CA THR A 50 -29.44 11.89 -1.38
C THR A 50 -28.20 11.47 -0.60
N VAL A 51 -27.20 10.97 -1.32
CA VAL A 51 -25.88 10.62 -0.77
C VAL A 51 -24.84 11.48 -1.49
N ALA A 52 -24.19 12.34 -0.74
CA ALA A 52 -23.21 13.28 -1.25
C ALA A 52 -21.79 12.69 -1.16
N LEU A 53 -21.11 12.61 -2.29
CA LEU A 53 -19.74 12.11 -2.42
C LEU A 53 -18.89 13.14 -3.15
N TYR A 54 -17.61 13.23 -2.82
CA TYR A 54 -16.68 14.10 -3.55
C TYR A 54 -15.48 13.32 -4.05
N VAL A 55 -14.93 13.78 -5.17
CA VAL A 55 -13.76 13.19 -5.82
C VAL A 55 -12.52 13.92 -5.33
N SER A 56 -11.77 13.25 -4.46
CA SER A 56 -10.45 13.63 -3.98
C SER A 56 -9.32 13.09 -4.86
N ASP A 57 -8.07 13.41 -4.51
CA ASP A 57 -6.87 12.94 -5.22
C ASP A 57 -6.63 11.44 -5.02
N GLU A 58 -7.04 10.88 -3.88
CA GLU A 58 -7.09 9.43 -3.68
C GLU A 58 -8.18 8.75 -4.54
N CYS A 59 -9.32 9.39 -4.79
CA CYS A 59 -10.35 8.85 -5.69
C CYS A 59 -9.87 8.84 -7.15
N ALA A 60 -9.13 9.88 -7.55
CA ALA A 60 -8.58 10.03 -8.90
C ALA A 60 -7.39 9.12 -9.22
N GLY A 61 -6.97 8.28 -8.27
CA GLY A 61 -5.87 7.36 -8.45
C GLY A 61 -4.50 8.05 -8.56
N VAL A 62 -4.37 9.29 -8.06
CA VAL A 62 -3.15 10.10 -8.27
C VAL A 62 -1.96 9.47 -7.56
N HIS A 63 -2.14 8.97 -6.34
CA HIS A 63 -1.08 8.30 -5.58
C HIS A 63 -0.57 7.04 -6.29
N GLU A 64 -1.49 6.25 -6.83
CA GLU A 64 -1.22 5.01 -7.55
C GLU A 64 -0.46 5.29 -8.85
N MET A 65 -0.86 6.33 -9.59
CA MET A 65 -0.15 6.78 -10.78
C MET A 65 1.27 7.24 -10.46
N ILE A 66 1.46 8.01 -9.39
CA ILE A 66 2.78 8.47 -8.95
C ILE A 66 3.65 7.29 -8.53
N PHE A 67 3.12 6.39 -7.72
CA PHE A 67 3.83 5.21 -7.24
C PHE A 67 4.34 4.35 -8.39
N LEU A 68 3.45 3.97 -9.31
CA LEU A 68 3.80 3.12 -10.45
C LEU A 68 4.76 3.81 -11.42
N SER A 69 4.54 5.11 -11.68
CA SER A 69 5.43 5.90 -12.54
C SER A 69 6.84 5.94 -11.97
N THR A 70 6.97 6.06 -10.65
CA THR A 70 8.25 6.06 -9.95
C THR A 70 8.96 4.71 -10.09
N LEU A 71 8.25 3.59 -9.90
CA LEU A 71 8.82 2.25 -10.08
C LEU A 71 9.35 2.03 -11.51
N VAL A 72 8.57 2.43 -12.53
CA VAL A 72 9.00 2.33 -13.94
C VAL A 72 10.18 3.26 -14.24
N ALA A 73 10.16 4.47 -13.69
CA ALA A 73 11.22 5.45 -13.89
C ALA A 73 12.55 5.00 -13.28
N MET A 74 12.53 4.41 -12.08
CA MET A 74 13.71 3.92 -11.36
C MET A 74 14.26 2.60 -11.92
N THR A 75 13.55 1.91 -12.81
CA THR A 75 14.03 0.66 -13.41
C THR A 75 15.25 0.92 -14.31
N GLU A 76 16.41 0.41 -13.93
CA GLU A 76 17.66 0.60 -14.69
C GLU A 76 17.70 -0.23 -15.99
N GLY A 77 18.56 0.19 -16.93
CA GLY A 77 18.78 -0.52 -18.18
C GLY A 77 17.66 -0.41 -19.22
N VAL A 78 16.50 0.20 -18.91
CA VAL A 78 15.36 0.37 -19.83
C VAL A 78 15.40 1.75 -20.52
N PRO A 79 15.22 1.83 -21.86
CA PRO A 79 15.26 3.10 -22.57
C PRO A 79 14.10 4.03 -22.19
N GLN A 80 14.38 5.34 -22.08
CA GLN A 80 13.41 6.34 -21.62
C GLN A 80 12.12 6.39 -22.45
N LYS A 81 12.19 6.17 -23.77
CA LYS A 81 11.00 6.09 -24.63
C LYS A 81 10.06 4.95 -24.23
N LEU A 82 10.61 3.79 -23.85
CA LEU A 82 9.81 2.66 -23.40
C LEU A 82 9.23 2.91 -22.01
N LYS A 83 10.00 3.55 -21.11
CA LYS A 83 9.51 3.97 -19.79
C LYS A 83 8.29 4.87 -19.90
N ILE A 84 8.39 5.97 -20.66
CA ILE A 84 7.29 6.94 -20.84
C ILE A 84 6.06 6.26 -21.46
N ARG A 85 6.24 5.45 -22.51
CA ARG A 85 5.13 4.71 -23.13
C ARG A 85 4.43 3.78 -22.14
N SER A 86 5.21 3.11 -21.29
CA SER A 86 4.68 2.19 -20.28
C SER A 86 3.92 2.94 -19.18
N ILE A 87 4.50 4.05 -18.69
CA ILE A 87 3.85 4.94 -17.71
C ILE A 87 2.50 5.41 -18.24
N VAL A 88 2.44 5.94 -19.46
CA VAL A 88 1.19 6.43 -20.04
C VAL A 88 0.14 5.32 -20.12
N VAL A 89 0.51 4.13 -20.60
CA VAL A 89 -0.44 2.99 -20.72
C VAL A 89 -0.92 2.54 -19.35
N MET A 90 -0.02 2.35 -18.39
CA MET A 90 -0.37 1.83 -17.08
C MET A 90 -1.16 2.84 -16.24
N CYS A 91 -0.81 4.14 -16.29
CA CYS A 91 -1.62 5.20 -15.67
C CYS A 91 -3.02 5.28 -16.30
N SER A 92 -3.14 5.08 -17.62
CA SER A 92 -4.46 5.03 -18.27
C SER A 92 -5.30 3.85 -17.75
N ILE A 93 -4.69 2.69 -17.52
CA ILE A 93 -5.37 1.53 -16.94
C ILE A 93 -5.83 1.85 -15.50
N ILE A 94 -4.96 2.42 -14.67
CA ILE A 94 -5.31 2.81 -13.29
C ILE A 94 -6.47 3.81 -13.27
N TYR A 95 -6.46 4.79 -14.17
CA TYR A 95 -7.56 5.75 -14.28
C TYR A 95 -8.90 5.07 -14.58
N VAL A 96 -8.91 4.13 -15.53
CA VAL A 96 -10.13 3.37 -15.86
C VAL A 96 -10.58 2.49 -14.69
N LEU A 97 -9.65 1.82 -13.99
CA LEU A 97 -10.00 1.00 -12.83
C LEU A 97 -10.57 1.84 -11.67
N ASN A 98 -10.04 3.04 -11.43
CA ASN A 98 -10.60 3.98 -10.47
C ASN A 98 -12.02 4.43 -10.88
N LEU A 99 -12.22 4.74 -12.16
CA LEU A 99 -13.54 5.07 -12.65
C LEU A 99 -14.54 3.90 -12.48
N VAL A 100 -14.12 2.65 -12.74
CA VAL A 100 -14.96 1.46 -12.51
C VAL A 100 -15.32 1.33 -11.03
N ARG A 101 -14.36 1.53 -10.12
CA ARG A 101 -14.62 1.55 -8.67
C ARG A 101 -15.70 2.56 -8.32
N LEU A 102 -15.61 3.79 -8.82
CA LEU A 102 -16.60 4.83 -8.57
C LEU A 102 -17.99 4.47 -9.12
N ILE A 103 -18.05 3.92 -10.34
CA ILE A 103 -19.31 3.47 -10.96
C ILE A 103 -20.01 2.39 -10.13
N MET A 104 -19.26 1.53 -9.44
CA MET A 104 -19.82 0.48 -8.59
C MET A 104 -20.44 0.99 -7.29
N PHE A 105 -20.18 2.22 -6.85
CA PHE A 105 -20.75 2.73 -5.60
C PHE A 105 -22.28 2.83 -5.65
N TYR A 106 -22.84 3.28 -6.78
CA TYR A 106 -24.28 3.46 -6.90
C TYR A 106 -25.08 2.15 -6.72
N PRO A 107 -24.84 1.07 -7.48
CA PRO A 107 -25.62 -0.16 -7.33
C PRO A 107 -25.41 -0.84 -5.97
N ILE A 108 -24.21 -0.78 -5.40
CA ILE A 108 -23.93 -1.37 -4.08
C ILE A 108 -24.71 -0.63 -2.99
N ALA A 109 -24.66 0.71 -3.00
CA ALA A 109 -25.44 1.52 -2.06
C ALA A 109 -26.95 1.29 -2.23
N LEU A 110 -27.42 1.18 -3.48
CA LEU A 110 -28.84 0.97 -3.76
C LEU A 110 -29.35 -0.38 -3.24
N GLU A 111 -28.62 -1.46 -3.48
CA GLU A 111 -29.02 -2.81 -3.05
C GLU A 111 -29.21 -2.90 -1.53
N ASP A 112 -28.26 -2.35 -0.78
CA ASP A 112 -28.31 -2.35 0.69
C ASP A 112 -29.40 -1.43 1.24
N CYS A 113 -29.65 -0.28 0.59
CA CYS A 113 -30.69 0.66 0.99
C CYS A 113 -32.10 0.20 0.60
N ILE A 114 -32.28 -0.61 -0.44
CA ILE A 114 -33.56 -1.29 -0.70
C ILE A 114 -33.85 -2.32 0.40
N ALA A 115 -32.83 -3.02 0.88
CA ALA A 115 -32.99 -4.00 1.96
C ALA A 115 -33.28 -3.35 3.33
N ASN A 116 -32.67 -2.19 3.61
CA ASN A 116 -32.82 -1.45 4.88
C ASN A 116 -33.05 0.06 4.61
N PRO A 117 -34.26 0.46 4.20
CA PRO A 117 -34.53 1.83 3.74
C PRO A 117 -34.45 2.85 4.87
N ASN A 118 -34.00 4.07 4.52
CA ASN A 118 -33.91 5.24 5.41
C ASN A 118 -33.01 5.09 6.65
N GLN A 119 -32.15 4.07 6.68
CA GLN A 119 -31.16 3.86 7.75
C GLN A 119 -29.76 4.23 7.24
N PRO A 120 -28.96 5.01 7.99
CA PRO A 120 -27.59 5.35 7.56
C PRO A 120 -26.70 4.12 7.40
N GLU A 121 -26.99 3.04 8.12
CA GLU A 121 -26.28 1.76 8.04
C GLU A 121 -26.37 1.09 6.66
N CYS A 122 -27.35 1.47 5.83
CA CYS A 122 -27.49 0.93 4.48
C CYS A 122 -26.35 1.34 3.53
N LEU A 123 -25.55 2.35 3.89
CA LEU A 123 -24.36 2.73 3.12
C LEU A 123 -23.13 1.88 3.46
N SER A 124 -23.23 1.00 4.45
CA SER A 124 -22.08 0.22 4.95
C SER A 124 -21.45 -0.67 3.89
N GLY A 125 -22.21 -1.34 3.01
CA GLY A 125 -21.62 -2.16 1.95
C GLY A 125 -20.83 -1.36 0.93
N MET A 126 -21.32 -0.16 0.57
CA MET A 126 -20.58 0.77 -0.30
C MET A 126 -19.24 1.16 0.34
N TRP A 127 -19.23 1.52 1.62
CA TRP A 127 -18.01 1.90 2.33
C TRP A 127 -17.07 0.71 2.56
N ASN A 128 -17.59 -0.46 2.89
CA ASN A 128 -16.80 -1.68 3.01
C ASN A 128 -16.11 -2.04 1.67
N PHE A 129 -16.82 -1.91 0.55
CA PHE A 129 -16.21 -2.06 -0.78
C PHE A 129 -15.14 -1.00 -1.03
N HIS A 130 -15.43 0.26 -0.71
CA HIS A 130 -14.47 1.36 -0.85
C HIS A 130 -13.17 1.07 -0.08
N THR A 131 -13.28 0.67 1.19
CA THR A 131 -12.18 0.36 2.09
C THR A 131 -11.39 -0.86 1.62
N ALA A 132 -12.07 -1.95 1.23
CA ALA A 132 -11.39 -3.16 0.74
C ALA A 132 -10.56 -2.89 -0.52
N VAL A 133 -11.10 -2.11 -1.47
CA VAL A 133 -10.38 -1.72 -2.69
C VAL A 133 -9.20 -0.79 -2.38
N TYR A 134 -9.38 0.12 -1.44
CA TYR A 134 -8.36 1.08 -1.01
C TYR A 134 -7.19 0.41 -0.27
N GLU A 135 -7.47 -0.42 0.73
CA GLU A 135 -6.43 -1.03 1.58
C GLU A 135 -5.63 -2.10 0.84
N TRP A 136 -6.30 -2.95 0.06
CA TRP A 136 -5.68 -4.15 -0.51
C TRP A 136 -5.78 -4.22 -2.03
N GLY A 137 -6.94 -3.83 -2.58
CA GLY A 137 -7.25 -4.00 -4.00
C GLY A 137 -6.23 -3.32 -4.91
N PHE A 138 -6.02 -2.02 -4.74
CA PHE A 138 -5.08 -1.28 -5.59
C PHE A 138 -3.64 -1.71 -5.42
N LEU A 139 -3.17 -1.98 -4.19
CA LEU A 139 -1.80 -2.43 -3.97
C LEU A 139 -1.49 -3.72 -4.75
N VAL A 140 -2.39 -4.70 -4.69
CA VAL A 140 -2.25 -5.98 -5.41
C VAL A 140 -2.22 -5.75 -6.92
N VAL A 141 -3.13 -4.92 -7.45
CA VAL A 141 -3.18 -4.59 -8.88
C VAL A 141 -1.89 -3.92 -9.33
N LEU A 142 -1.40 -2.93 -8.59
CA LEU A 142 -0.19 -2.17 -8.94
C LEU A 142 1.05 -3.05 -8.96
N ILE A 143 1.24 -3.86 -7.90
CA ILE A 143 2.40 -4.76 -7.81
C ILE A 143 2.33 -5.80 -8.93
N THR A 144 1.17 -6.41 -9.18
CA THR A 144 1.01 -7.43 -10.21
C THR A 144 1.28 -6.86 -11.60
N MET A 145 0.69 -5.70 -11.91
CA MET A 145 0.87 -5.02 -13.18
C MET A 145 2.33 -4.59 -13.39
N TRP A 146 2.98 -4.06 -12.35
CA TRP A 146 4.41 -3.72 -12.40
C TRP A 146 5.28 -4.97 -12.58
N LEU A 147 5.03 -6.06 -11.86
CA LEU A 147 5.78 -7.31 -11.98
C LEU A 147 5.71 -7.88 -13.40
N ILE A 148 4.51 -7.94 -13.98
CA ILE A 148 4.29 -8.40 -15.36
C ILE A 148 5.09 -7.52 -16.32
N TRP A 149 5.00 -6.20 -16.17
CA TRP A 149 5.74 -5.26 -17.00
C TRP A 149 7.26 -5.42 -16.84
N PHE A 150 7.76 -5.49 -15.60
CA PHE A 150 9.17 -5.60 -15.25
C PHE A 150 9.78 -6.88 -15.83
N TRP A 151 9.09 -8.01 -15.71
CA TRP A 151 9.51 -9.26 -16.35
C TRP A 151 9.49 -9.14 -17.88
N ARG A 152 8.46 -8.55 -18.46
CA ARG A 152 8.29 -8.44 -19.90
C ARG A 152 9.37 -7.58 -20.58
N VAL A 153 9.91 -6.59 -19.89
CA VAL A 153 11.01 -5.74 -20.40
C VAL A 153 12.41 -6.32 -20.14
N GLY A 154 12.49 -7.51 -19.53
CA GLY A 154 13.74 -8.13 -19.11
C GLY A 154 14.37 -7.44 -17.90
N GLY A 155 13.55 -6.81 -17.06
CA GLY A 155 13.95 -6.06 -15.87
C GLY A 155 15.00 -6.79 -15.04
N PRO A 156 14.77 -8.05 -14.59
CA PRO A 156 15.72 -8.76 -13.73
C PRO A 156 17.12 -8.88 -14.35
N ALA A 157 17.22 -9.28 -15.62
CA ALA A 157 18.49 -9.42 -16.31
C ALA A 157 19.18 -8.06 -16.49
N ARG A 158 18.43 -7.03 -16.88
CA ARG A 158 18.97 -5.69 -17.15
C ARG A 158 19.40 -4.95 -15.89
N THR A 159 18.67 -5.13 -14.78
CA THR A 159 19.07 -4.59 -13.48
C THR A 159 20.27 -5.33 -12.91
N LEU A 160 20.36 -6.65 -13.11
CA LEU A 160 21.54 -7.42 -12.73
C LEU A 160 22.77 -6.99 -13.54
N ASP A 161 22.65 -6.86 -14.86
CA ASP A 161 23.74 -6.40 -15.73
C ASP A 161 24.18 -4.97 -15.38
N ALA A 162 23.22 -4.06 -15.11
CA ALA A 162 23.52 -2.71 -14.67
C ALA A 162 24.26 -2.71 -13.33
N SER A 163 23.79 -3.47 -12.34
CA SER A 163 24.43 -3.61 -11.03
C SER A 163 25.80 -4.30 -11.07
N ALA A 164 26.04 -5.16 -12.07
CA ALA A 164 27.33 -5.81 -12.27
C ALA A 164 28.34 -4.91 -13.02
N SER A 165 27.85 -3.91 -13.76
CA SER A 165 28.66 -2.97 -14.52
C SER A 165 29.19 -1.79 -13.70
N THR A 166 28.59 -1.52 -12.54
CA THR A 166 29.11 -0.55 -11.57
C THR A 166 30.33 -1.12 -10.86
N ASP A 167 31.43 -0.36 -10.85
CA ASP A 167 32.68 -0.73 -10.18
C ASP A 167 32.56 -0.53 -8.66
N GLU A 168 31.63 -1.27 -8.03
CA GLU A 168 31.36 -1.11 -6.61
C GLU A 168 32.53 -1.67 -5.77
N LEU A 169 33.04 -0.81 -4.87
CA LEU A 169 34.14 -1.13 -3.94
C LEU A 169 33.72 -2.09 -2.83
N TRP A 170 32.41 -2.27 -2.61
CA TRP A 170 31.85 -3.08 -1.55
C TRP A 170 30.62 -3.86 -2.03
N ARG A 171 30.39 -5.03 -1.46
CA ARG A 171 29.21 -5.87 -1.73
C ARG A 171 28.67 -6.43 -0.42
N LEU A 172 27.35 -6.41 -0.26
CA LEU A 172 26.69 -7.14 0.83
C LEU A 172 26.57 -8.61 0.45
N GLN A 173 27.13 -9.49 1.28
CA GLN A 173 26.99 -10.93 1.12
C GLN A 173 26.38 -11.54 2.38
N VAL A 174 25.55 -12.56 2.20
CA VAL A 174 25.05 -13.37 3.32
C VAL A 174 26.22 -14.10 3.97
N ARG A 175 26.32 -14.00 5.30
CA ARG A 175 27.36 -14.64 6.09
C ARG A 175 27.29 -16.17 5.94
N LYS A 176 28.38 -16.77 5.45
CA LYS A 176 28.50 -18.23 5.26
C LYS A 176 29.09 -18.94 6.47
N VAL A 177 29.97 -18.28 7.21
CA VAL A 177 30.64 -18.83 8.40
C VAL A 177 30.02 -18.26 9.67
N TRP A 178 29.48 -19.14 10.50
CA TRP A 178 28.78 -18.78 11.73
C TRP A 178 29.62 -19.16 12.95
N GLU A 179 29.97 -18.15 13.75
CA GLU A 179 30.58 -18.34 15.06
C GLU A 179 29.51 -18.31 16.16
N SER A 180 29.79 -18.90 17.31
CA SER A 180 28.85 -18.99 18.45
C SER A 180 28.31 -17.62 18.89
N LYS A 181 29.11 -16.56 18.76
CA LYS A 181 28.69 -15.17 19.07
C LYS A 181 27.57 -14.67 18.15
N HIS A 182 27.58 -15.05 16.88
CA HIS A 182 26.57 -14.64 15.89
C HIS A 182 25.24 -15.34 16.14
N VAL A 183 25.29 -16.64 16.44
CA VAL A 183 24.11 -17.42 16.81
C VAL A 183 23.49 -16.88 18.11
N ALA A 184 24.32 -16.56 19.11
CA ALA A 184 23.87 -15.97 20.36
C ALA A 184 23.18 -14.60 20.15
N MET A 185 23.74 -13.72 19.31
CA MET A 185 23.12 -12.42 19.01
C MET A 185 21.76 -12.55 18.33
N ILE A 186 21.61 -13.48 17.38
CA ILE A 186 20.30 -13.74 16.76
C ILE A 186 19.33 -14.31 17.78
N GLY A 187 19.77 -15.23 18.64
CA GLY A 187 18.95 -15.78 19.71
C GLY A 187 18.41 -14.68 20.64
N ILE A 188 19.26 -13.74 21.06
CA ILE A 188 18.87 -12.60 21.90
C ILE A 188 17.86 -11.70 21.16
N ALA A 189 18.10 -11.39 19.88
CA ALA A 189 17.18 -10.58 19.08
C ALA A 189 15.79 -11.23 18.95
N LEU A 190 15.72 -12.55 18.73
CA LEU A 190 14.45 -13.28 18.69
C LEU A 190 13.72 -13.26 20.03
N VAL A 191 14.46 -13.40 21.13
CA VAL A 191 13.87 -13.29 22.49
C VAL A 191 13.32 -11.90 22.74
N LEU A 192 14.01 -10.84 22.30
CA LEU A 192 13.52 -9.47 22.43
C LEU A 192 12.24 -9.21 21.62
N ILE A 193 12.13 -9.76 20.41
CA ILE A 193 10.90 -9.69 19.60
C ILE A 193 9.75 -10.43 20.31
N ALA A 194 10.01 -11.64 20.81
CA ALA A 194 9.02 -12.42 21.54
C ALA A 194 8.57 -11.70 22.83
N PHE A 195 9.51 -11.09 23.55
CA PHE A 195 9.23 -10.32 24.75
C PHE A 195 8.42 -9.05 24.44
N ALA A 196 8.73 -8.34 23.35
CA ALA A 196 7.95 -7.20 22.90
C ALA A 196 6.49 -7.59 22.59
N ALA A 197 6.28 -8.69 21.87
CA ALA A 197 4.94 -9.20 21.57
C ALA A 197 4.19 -9.63 22.85
N PHE A 198 4.87 -10.31 23.76
CA PHE A 198 4.29 -10.71 25.05
C PHE A 198 3.88 -9.49 25.90
N ASN A 199 4.73 -8.47 25.98
CA ASN A 199 4.45 -7.27 26.75
C ASN A 199 3.19 -6.53 26.27
N VAL A 200 3.01 -6.38 24.96
CA VAL A 200 1.82 -5.74 24.38
C VAL A 200 0.57 -6.59 24.61
N THR A 201 0.63 -7.88 24.35
CA THR A 201 -0.55 -8.77 24.40
C THR A 201 -1.04 -9.08 25.81
N THR A 202 -0.18 -8.94 26.81
CA THR A 202 -0.54 -9.14 28.23
C THR A 202 -0.88 -7.84 28.96
N ASN A 203 -0.73 -6.68 28.32
CA ASN A 203 -1.09 -5.40 28.92
C ASN A 203 -2.59 -5.13 28.68
N GLU A 204 -3.39 -5.33 29.73
CA GLU A 204 -4.84 -5.15 29.70
C GLU A 204 -5.24 -3.72 29.29
N GLU A 205 -4.54 -2.69 29.79
CA GLU A 205 -4.80 -1.28 29.46
C GLU A 205 -4.54 -0.98 27.97
N ALA A 206 -3.48 -1.57 27.40
CA ALA A 206 -3.18 -1.42 25.98
C ALA A 206 -4.20 -2.13 25.10
N MET A 207 -4.64 -3.33 25.50
CA MET A 207 -5.63 -4.11 24.75
C MET A 207 -7.03 -3.47 24.81
N GLU A 208 -7.42 -2.88 25.94
CA GLU A 208 -8.65 -2.11 26.09
C GLU A 208 -8.61 -0.80 25.27
N ALA A 209 -7.48 -0.10 25.28
CA ALA A 209 -7.28 1.09 24.45
C ALA A 209 -7.37 0.76 22.95
N LYS A 210 -6.85 -0.40 22.53
CA LYS A 210 -6.99 -0.89 21.15
C LYS A 210 -8.44 -1.13 20.76
N GLU A 211 -9.20 -1.83 21.60
CA GLU A 211 -10.62 -2.09 21.35
C GLU A 211 -11.41 -0.79 21.21
N THR A 212 -11.13 0.18 22.08
CA THR A 212 -11.75 1.52 22.01
C THR A 212 -11.36 2.25 20.72
N LEU A 213 -10.09 2.17 20.30
CA LEU A 213 -9.64 2.72 19.02
C LEU A 213 -10.32 2.08 17.82
N ASP A 214 -10.46 0.76 17.80
CA ASP A 214 -11.12 0.03 16.71
C ASP A 214 -12.57 0.51 16.56
N VAL A 215 -13.28 0.75 17.67
CA VAL A 215 -14.64 1.34 17.68
C VAL A 215 -14.65 2.80 17.19
N CYS A 216 -13.67 3.60 17.62
CA CYS A 216 -13.52 5.00 17.20
C CYS A 216 -13.27 5.13 15.69
N TYR A 217 -12.40 4.28 15.13
CA TYR A 217 -12.13 4.23 13.70
C TYR A 217 -13.34 3.73 12.91
N PHE A 218 -14.00 2.67 13.38
CA PHE A 218 -15.20 2.13 12.75
C PHE A 218 -16.33 3.17 12.65
N SER A 219 -16.46 4.01 13.68
CA SER A 219 -17.55 4.99 13.80
C SER A 219 -17.15 6.41 13.37
N GLU A 220 -15.93 6.61 12.84
CA GLU A 220 -15.35 7.92 12.50
C GLU A 220 -15.46 8.98 13.62
N LEU A 221 -15.35 8.53 14.87
CA LEU A 221 -15.52 9.38 16.05
C LEU A 221 -14.23 10.17 16.35
N VAL A 222 -14.33 11.49 16.33
CA VAL A 222 -13.25 12.38 16.80
C VAL A 222 -13.63 12.94 18.18
N THR A 223 -13.44 12.12 19.21
CA THR A 223 -13.72 12.50 20.61
C THR A 223 -12.45 12.52 21.45
N SER A 224 -12.52 13.15 22.63
CA SER A 224 -11.41 13.16 23.58
C SER A 224 -11.04 11.75 24.09
N GLU A 225 -12.01 10.84 24.12
CA GLU A 225 -11.80 9.45 24.51
C GLU A 225 -11.01 8.69 23.45
N CYS A 226 -11.34 8.87 22.17
CA CYS A 226 -10.57 8.32 21.05
C CYS A 226 -9.13 8.83 21.05
N GLY A 227 -8.92 10.13 21.33
CA GLY A 227 -7.57 10.70 21.44
C GLY A 227 -6.76 10.17 22.63
N GLN A 228 -7.40 9.87 23.77
CA GLN A 228 -6.73 9.25 24.90
C GLN A 228 -6.40 7.77 24.65
N ALA A 229 -7.33 7.03 24.03
CA ALA A 229 -7.10 5.65 23.62
C ALA A 229 -5.96 5.55 22.60
N GLN A 230 -5.90 6.48 21.63
CA GLN A 230 -4.78 6.65 20.70
C GLN A 230 -3.45 6.78 21.44
N ASN A 231 -3.33 7.74 22.36
CA ASN A 231 -2.08 7.97 23.08
C ASN A 231 -1.65 6.75 23.91
N ARG A 232 -2.58 6.08 24.60
CA ARG A 232 -2.26 4.89 25.41
C ARG A 232 -1.79 3.72 24.55
N TRP A 233 -2.44 3.50 23.41
CA TRP A 233 -2.02 2.48 22.44
C TRP A 233 -0.66 2.81 21.83
N ASP A 234 -0.46 4.06 21.41
CA ASP A 234 0.78 4.54 20.80
C ASP A 234 1.96 4.43 21.77
N ASP A 235 1.77 4.77 23.05
CA ASP A 235 2.78 4.61 24.10
C ASP A 235 3.14 3.12 24.32
N ALA A 236 2.13 2.25 24.40
CA ALA A 236 2.34 0.82 24.61
C ALA A 236 3.02 0.15 23.41
N ILE A 237 2.61 0.48 22.19
CA ILE A 237 3.14 -0.13 20.97
C ILE A 237 4.48 0.48 20.56
N GLY A 238 4.73 1.74 20.89
CA GLY A 238 5.99 2.44 20.61
C GLY A 238 7.19 1.72 21.24
N TYR A 239 7.03 1.21 22.47
CA TYR A 239 8.06 0.40 23.12
C TYR A 239 8.35 -0.90 22.37
N ALA A 240 7.29 -1.62 21.95
CA ALA A 240 7.42 -2.87 21.21
C ALA A 240 8.04 -2.68 19.82
N TRP A 241 7.69 -1.59 19.13
CA TRP A 241 8.31 -1.24 17.85
C TRP A 241 9.78 -0.89 17.99
N SER A 242 10.16 -0.16 19.03
CA SER A 242 11.57 0.16 19.29
C SER A 242 12.42 -1.10 19.52
N LEU A 243 11.94 -2.01 20.37
CA LEU A 243 12.59 -3.29 20.62
C LEU A 243 12.68 -4.17 19.36
N SER A 244 11.61 -4.22 18.58
CA SER A 244 11.55 -4.99 17.33
C SER A 244 12.50 -4.41 16.28
N ALA A 245 12.55 -3.09 16.13
CA ALA A 245 13.45 -2.40 15.22
C ALA A 245 14.92 -2.66 15.57
N LEU A 246 15.28 -2.54 16.86
CA LEU A 246 16.63 -2.85 17.32
C LEU A 246 16.99 -4.31 17.02
N SER A 247 16.07 -5.24 17.26
CA SER A 247 16.26 -6.66 17.00
C SER A 247 16.46 -6.97 15.51
N LEU A 248 15.68 -6.31 14.64
CA LEU A 248 15.83 -6.43 13.18
C LEU A 248 17.18 -5.90 12.70
N VAL A 249 17.66 -4.78 13.26
CA VAL A 249 19.00 -4.25 12.96
C VAL A 249 20.09 -5.23 13.39
N VAL A 250 19.97 -5.83 14.58
CA VAL A 250 20.92 -6.85 15.06
C VAL A 250 20.92 -8.08 14.16
N ILE A 251 19.74 -8.55 13.74
CA ILE A 251 19.61 -9.69 12.81
C ILE A 251 20.24 -9.34 11.46
N ALA A 252 19.90 -8.19 10.87
CA ALA A 252 20.45 -7.75 9.60
C ALA A 252 21.98 -7.57 9.66
N GLY A 253 22.50 -6.89 10.68
CA GLY A 253 23.94 -6.68 10.87
C GLY A 253 24.72 -7.97 11.18
N THR A 254 24.08 -8.98 11.76
CA THR A 254 24.71 -10.27 12.04
C THR A 254 24.72 -11.18 10.81
N THR A 255 23.62 -11.19 10.05
CA THR A 255 23.42 -12.02 8.85
C THR A 255 24.18 -11.49 7.64
N MET A 256 24.37 -10.19 7.52
CA MET A 256 25.08 -9.57 6.41
C MET A 256 26.55 -9.28 6.75
N THR A 257 27.43 -9.53 5.79
CA THR A 257 28.84 -9.09 5.85
C THR A 257 29.14 -8.18 4.67
N ILE A 258 29.85 -7.10 4.93
CA ILE A 258 30.36 -6.21 3.89
C ILE A 258 31.71 -6.78 3.43
N GLU A 259 31.77 -7.26 2.20
CA GLU A 259 33.02 -7.61 1.53
C GLU A 259 33.51 -6.39 0.73
N ARG A 260 34.79 -6.05 0.86
CA ARG A 260 35.46 -5.05 0.01
C ARG A 260 36.37 -5.76 -0.98
N LYS A 261 36.52 -5.21 -2.19
CA LYS A 261 37.56 -5.65 -3.14
C LYS A 261 38.93 -5.43 -2.53
N ASP A 262 39.86 -6.36 -2.75
CA ASP A 262 41.26 -6.20 -2.35
C ASP A 262 42.00 -5.21 -3.28
N GLU A 263 43.28 -4.93 -2.98
CA GLU A 263 44.13 -4.02 -3.77
C GLU A 263 44.33 -4.47 -5.24
N HIS A 264 43.98 -5.72 -5.56
CA HIS A 264 44.06 -6.31 -6.90
C HIS A 264 42.68 -6.40 -7.60
N GLY A 265 41.63 -5.83 -6.99
CA GLY A 265 40.27 -5.83 -7.53
C GLY A 265 39.53 -7.16 -7.40
N GLN A 266 40.07 -8.12 -6.64
CA GLN A 266 39.48 -9.44 -6.42
C GLN A 266 38.61 -9.47 -5.16
N TRP A 267 37.61 -10.36 -5.15
CA TRP A 267 36.73 -10.56 -4.00
C TRP A 267 37.34 -11.59 -3.04
N HIS A 268 37.23 -11.40 -1.73
CA HIS A 268 37.84 -12.33 -0.77
C HIS A 268 37.29 -13.77 -0.86
N THR A 269 36.04 -13.91 -1.30
CA THR A 269 35.40 -15.20 -1.59
C THR A 269 35.97 -15.94 -2.80
N SER A 270 36.49 -15.23 -3.82
CA SER A 270 37.18 -15.90 -4.95
C SER A 270 38.54 -16.42 -4.51
N LEU A 271 39.24 -15.71 -3.62
CA LEU A 271 40.53 -16.15 -3.05
C LEU A 271 40.40 -17.42 -2.20
N PHE A 272 39.36 -17.56 -1.37
CA PHE A 272 39.12 -18.80 -0.61
C PHE A 272 38.81 -20.00 -1.52
N LYS A 273 38.09 -19.78 -2.62
CA LYS A 273 37.76 -20.85 -3.57
C LYS A 273 38.98 -21.32 -4.36
N VAL A 274 39.85 -20.40 -4.78
CA VAL A 274 41.11 -20.73 -5.47
C VAL A 274 42.06 -21.48 -4.52
N ARG A 275 42.24 -20.99 -3.29
CA ARG A 275 43.15 -21.62 -2.32
C ARG A 275 42.72 -23.04 -1.90
N ASN A 276 41.42 -23.32 -1.87
CA ASN A 276 40.92 -24.68 -1.60
C ASN A 276 41.03 -25.59 -2.83
N ALA A 277 40.92 -25.05 -4.05
CA ALA A 277 41.15 -25.82 -5.28
C ALA A 277 42.63 -26.22 -5.44
N ASP A 278 43.56 -25.33 -5.05
CA ASP A 278 45.01 -25.61 -5.05
C ASP A 278 45.44 -26.59 -3.93
N GLN A 279 44.55 -26.96 -3.00
CA GLN A 279 44.79 -27.96 -1.96
C GLN A 279 44.21 -29.34 -2.30
N GLU A 280 43.46 -29.46 -3.40
CA GLU A 280 42.88 -30.70 -3.91
C GLU A 280 43.65 -31.30 -5.11
N GLU A 281 44.76 -30.67 -5.54
CA GLU A 281 45.80 -31.25 -6.42
C GLU A 281 47.03 -31.70 -5.63
#